data_AF-A0A3N5ZBU5-F1
#
_entry.id   AF-A0A3N5ZBU5-F1
#
_cell.length_a   1.000
_cell.length_b   1.000
_cell.length_c   1.000
_cell.angle_alpha   90.00
_cell.angle_beta   90.00
_cell.angle_gamma   90.00
#
_symmetry.space_group_name_H-M   'P 1'
#
loop_
_entity.id
_entity.type
_entity.pdbx_description
1 polymer ?
#
loop_
_entity_poly.entity_id
_entity_poly.type
_entity_poly.pdbx_seq_one_letter_code
_entity_poly.pdbx_strand_id
1 'polypeptide(L)'
;MKAKKTSEDDLRPEYDFDYSKGARGKYYRRLLEEGSNVVVLEPDVAEAFRDSAAVNEALRSLLELTRSTRRLTRRSSGAAGSGAAAGTKK
;
A
#
# COMPACT_ATOMS: atom_id res chain seq x y z
N MET A 1 -18.57 -14.30 -49.35
CA MET A 1 -17.64 -13.59 -48.44
C MET A 1 -16.57 -14.59 -47.99
N LYS A 2 -15.29 -14.34 -48.26
CA LYS A 2 -14.20 -15.29 -48.02
C LYS A 2 -13.59 -15.02 -46.65
N ALA A 3 -13.62 -16.02 -45.76
CA ALA A 3 -13.04 -15.91 -44.43
C ALA A 3 -11.52 -15.69 -44.53
N LYS A 4 -11.03 -14.65 -43.87
CA LYS A 4 -9.60 -14.31 -43.79
C LYS A 4 -8.95 -15.28 -42.81
N LYS A 5 -8.26 -16.31 -43.32
CA LYS A 5 -7.30 -17.10 -42.54
C LYS A 5 -6.18 -16.14 -42.13
N THR A 6 -6.16 -15.76 -40.87
CA THR A 6 -5.00 -15.11 -40.23
C THR A 6 -3.83 -16.07 -40.30
N SER A 7 -2.73 -15.61 -40.89
CA SER A 7 -1.46 -16.31 -41.02
C SER A 7 -0.95 -16.76 -39.65
N GLU A 8 -0.90 -18.07 -39.43
CA GLU A 8 -0.29 -18.72 -38.26
C GLU A 8 1.25 -18.75 -38.33
N ASP A 9 1.86 -18.03 -39.28
CA ASP A 9 3.18 -18.34 -39.82
C ASP A 9 4.26 -17.26 -39.55
N ASP A 10 4.14 -16.55 -38.43
CA ASP A 10 5.21 -15.67 -37.90
C ASP A 10 5.94 -16.30 -36.70
N LEU A 11 5.48 -17.45 -36.22
CA LEU A 11 6.12 -18.19 -35.13
C LEU A 11 7.19 -19.11 -35.69
N ARG A 12 8.35 -19.15 -35.03
CA ARG A 12 9.41 -20.07 -35.45
C ARG A 12 8.96 -21.53 -35.23
N PRO A 13 9.43 -22.49 -36.05
CA PRO A 13 9.03 -23.89 -35.94
C PRO A 13 9.30 -24.53 -34.57
N GLU A 14 10.23 -23.99 -33.78
CA GLU A 14 10.52 -24.48 -32.43
C GLU A 14 9.45 -24.09 -31.39
N TYR A 15 8.56 -23.14 -31.71
CA TYR A 15 7.50 -22.69 -30.81
C TYR A 15 6.18 -23.44 -31.08
N ASP A 16 6.00 -24.57 -30.39
CA ASP A 16 4.71 -25.25 -30.27
C ASP A 16 4.12 -24.98 -28.87
N PHE A 17 3.13 -24.08 -28.79
CA PHE A 17 2.51 -23.69 -27.53
C PHE A 17 1.27 -24.55 -27.25
N ASP A 18 1.41 -25.59 -26.43
CA ASP A 18 0.28 -26.35 -25.88
C ASP A 18 -0.36 -25.59 -24.70
N TYR A 19 -1.41 -24.82 -24.99
CA TYR A 19 -2.17 -24.08 -23.99
C TYR A 19 -3.17 -24.94 -23.20
N SER A 20 -3.29 -26.25 -23.47
CA SER A 20 -4.21 -27.14 -22.73
C SER A 20 -3.90 -27.20 -21.22
N LYS A 21 -2.63 -26.96 -20.85
CA LYS A 21 -2.15 -26.88 -19.47
C LYS A 21 -2.04 -25.45 -18.93
N GLY A 22 -2.43 -24.46 -19.73
CA GLY A 22 -2.41 -23.05 -19.35
C GLY A 22 -3.45 -22.75 -18.28
N ALA A 23 -3.00 -22.46 -17.05
CA ALA A 23 -3.90 -22.13 -15.95
C ALA A 23 -3.92 -20.60 -15.71
N ARG A 24 -5.13 -20.00 -15.81
CA ARG A 24 -5.33 -18.59 -15.45
C ARG A 24 -5.06 -18.40 -13.96
N GLY A 25 -4.21 -17.43 -13.63
CA GLY A 25 -3.90 -17.10 -12.24
C GLY A 25 -3.05 -18.15 -11.52
N LYS A 26 -2.19 -18.91 -12.21
CA LYS A 26 -1.32 -19.94 -11.62
C LYS A 26 -0.65 -19.56 -10.28
N TYR A 27 -0.34 -18.28 -10.08
CA TYR A 27 0.31 -17.76 -8.87
C TYR A 27 -0.57 -16.83 -8.02
N TYR A 28 -1.86 -16.67 -8.34
CA TYR A 28 -2.71 -15.70 -7.65
C TYR A 28 -2.89 -16.04 -6.17
N ARG A 29 -3.04 -17.33 -5.83
CA ARG A 29 -3.19 -17.79 -4.44
C ARG A 29 -1.97 -17.46 -3.61
N ARG A 30 -0.78 -17.72 -4.16
CA ARG A 30 0.50 -17.39 -3.51
C ARG A 30 0.60 -15.89 -3.22
N LEU A 31 0.23 -15.06 -4.18
CA LEU A 31 0.28 -13.61 -4.01
C LEU A 31 -0.71 -13.09 -2.95
N LEU A 32 -1.89 -13.71 -2.85
CA LEU A 32 -2.88 -13.43 -1.80
C LEU A 32 -2.43 -13.92 -0.42
N GLU A 33 -1.86 -15.13 -0.33
CA GLU A 33 -1.35 -15.72 0.90
C GLU A 33 -0.14 -14.96 1.46
N GLU A 34 0.75 -14.51 0.57
CA GLU A 34 1.88 -13.64 0.92
C GLU A 34 1.44 -12.21 1.30
N GLY A 35 0.14 -11.91 1.24
CA GLY A 35 -0.42 -10.61 1.65
C GLY A 35 0.08 -9.45 0.81
N SER A 36 0.46 -9.70 -0.44
CA SER A 36 1.07 -8.71 -1.32
C SER A 36 0.00 -7.78 -1.89
N ASN A 37 -0.37 -6.74 -1.13
CA ASN A 37 -1.27 -5.71 -1.63
C ASN A 37 -0.48 -4.74 -2.54
N VAL A 38 -0.84 -4.68 -3.82
CA VAL A 38 -0.22 -3.76 -4.77
C VAL A 38 -0.87 -2.38 -4.62
N VAL A 39 -0.09 -1.39 -4.22
CA VAL A 39 -0.52 0.01 -4.12
C VAL A 39 0.19 0.80 -5.20
N VAL A 40 -0.58 1.46 -6.06
CA VAL A 40 -0.04 2.33 -7.11
C VAL A 40 0.14 3.72 -6.52
N LEU A 41 1.34 4.29 -6.67
CA LEU A 41 1.64 5.67 -6.29
C LEU A 41 1.37 6.60 -7.47
N GLU A 42 1.02 7.84 -7.17
CA GLU A 42 1.02 8.90 -8.18
C GLU A 42 2.44 9.13 -8.73
N PRO A 43 2.61 9.57 -9.99
CA PRO A 43 3.92 9.68 -10.63
C PRO A 43 4.90 10.60 -9.89
N ASP A 44 4.41 11.72 -9.39
CA ASP A 44 5.19 12.71 -8.63
C ASP A 44 5.74 12.12 -7.32
N VAL A 45 4.93 11.33 -6.62
CA VAL A 45 5.36 10.62 -5.41
C VAL A 45 6.32 9.49 -5.76
N ALA A 46 6.07 8.75 -6.83
CA ALA A 46 6.95 7.68 -7.29
C ALA A 46 8.35 8.20 -7.68
N GLU A 47 8.46 9.40 -8.25
CA GLU A 47 9.74 10.04 -8.58
C GLU A 47 10.54 10.44 -7.32
N ALA A 48 9.87 10.71 -6.20
CA ALA A 48 10.51 11.12 -4.96
C ALA A 48 11.15 9.94 -4.19
N PHE A 49 10.74 8.69 -4.44
CA PHE A 49 11.19 7.52 -3.69
C PHE A 49 11.86 6.47 -4.58
N ARG A 50 13.01 5.96 -4.13
CA ARG A 50 13.79 4.96 -4.87
C ARG A 50 13.17 3.55 -4.87
N ASP A 51 12.56 3.15 -3.76
CA ASP A 51 11.97 1.83 -3.59
C ASP A 51 10.83 1.82 -2.55
N SER A 52 10.15 0.67 -2.44
CA SER A 52 9.05 0.48 -1.50
C SER A 52 9.49 0.49 -0.04
N ALA A 53 10.74 0.18 0.28
CA ALA A 53 11.26 0.24 1.64
C ALA A 53 11.34 1.70 2.12
N ALA A 54 11.85 2.61 1.27
CA ALA A 54 11.91 4.03 1.55
C ALA A 54 10.53 4.66 1.76
N VAL A 55 9.55 4.29 0.93
CA VAL A 55 8.15 4.75 1.08
C VAL A 55 7.57 4.30 2.42
N ASN A 56 7.74 3.02 2.76
CA ASN A 56 7.17 2.46 3.99
C ASN A 56 7.80 3.06 5.25
N GLU A 57 9.11 3.31 5.25
CA GLU A 57 9.79 4.00 6.36
C GLU A 57 9.26 5.42 6.54
N ALA A 58 9.12 6.20 5.47
CA ALA A 58 8.57 7.55 5.55
C ALA A 58 7.14 7.56 6.12
N LEU A 59 6.28 6.65 5.68
CA LEU A 59 4.91 6.50 6.19
C LEU A 59 4.90 6.09 7.68
N ARG A 60 5.82 5.22 8.11
CA ARG A 60 5.96 4.84 9.53
C ARG A 60 6.36 6.03 10.39
N SER A 61 7.36 6.82 9.97
CA SER A 61 7.76 8.04 10.68
C SER A 61 6.61 9.03 10.80
N LEU A 62 5.80 9.21 9.75
CA LEU A 62 4.61 10.06 9.80
C LEU A 62 3.57 9.56 10.83
N LEU A 63 3.34 8.25 10.90
CA LEU A 63 2.44 7.65 11.89
C LEU A 63 2.94 7.88 13.33
N GLU A 64 4.25 7.81 13.58
CA GLU A 64 4.85 8.08 14.89
C GLU A 64 4.70 9.55 15.31
N LEU A 65 4.98 10.48 14.39
CA LEU A 65 4.77 11.90 14.61
C LEU A 65 3.30 12.20 14.95
N THR A 66 2.38 11.62 14.19
CA THR A 66 0.94 11.79 14.42
C THR A 66 0.51 11.27 15.79
N ARG A 67 1.03 10.11 16.22
CA ARG A 67 0.78 9.55 17.57
C ARG A 67 1.31 10.46 18.68
N SER A 68 2.50 11.03 18.48
CA SER A 68 3.15 11.92 19.45
C SER A 68 2.39 13.24 19.61
N THR A 69 2.02 13.86 18.48
CA THR A 69 1.23 15.09 18.46
C THR A 69 -0.15 14.88 19.10
N ARG A 70 -0.84 13.77 18.77
CA ARG A 70 -2.14 13.44 19.37
C ARG A 70 -2.07 13.24 20.89
N ARG A 71 -0.96 12.70 21.42
CA ARG A 71 -0.76 12.58 22.88
C ARG A 71 -0.55 13.95 23.54
N LEU A 72 0.15 14.86 22.87
CA LEU A 72 0.40 16.21 23.40
C LEU A 72 -0.90 17.02 23.48
N THR A 73 -1.70 17.02 22.41
CA THR A 73 -2.97 17.74 22.36
C THR A 73 -4.04 17.15 23.30
N ARG A 74 -4.04 15.83 23.53
CA ARG A 74 -4.93 15.19 24.53
C ARG A 74 -4.56 15.56 25.98
N ARG A 75 -3.29 15.86 26.26
CA ARG A 75 -2.88 16.30 27.61
C ARG A 75 -3.26 17.75 27.90
N SER A 76 -3.16 18.63 26.90
CA SER A 76 -3.51 20.04 27.08
C SER A 76 -5.01 20.27 27.28
N SER A 77 -5.88 19.39 26.78
CA SER A 77 -7.33 19.49 27.02
C SER A 77 -7.79 18.98 28.40
N GLY A 78 -6.91 18.35 29.19
CA GLY A 78 -7.25 17.76 30.50
C GLY A 78 -6.75 18.55 31.72
N ALA A 79 -5.93 19.57 31.54
CA ALA A 79 -5.29 20.33 32.63
C ALA A 79 -6.04 21.63 33.02
N ALA A 80 -7.26 21.82 32.55
CA ALA A 80 -8.12 22.97 32.89
C ALA A 80 -9.23 22.58 33.87
N GLY A 81 -8.89 21.88 34.96
CA GLY A 81 -9.90 21.37 35.89
C GLY A 81 -9.39 20.74 37.18
N SER A 82 -8.37 21.30 37.84
CA SER A 82 -8.13 21.01 39.27
C SER A 82 -7.31 22.11 39.93
N GLY A 83 -7.97 23.14 40.44
CA GLY A 83 -7.28 24.24 41.12
C GLY A 83 -8.24 25.29 41.67
N ALA A 84 -9.23 24.90 42.48
CA ALA A 84 -10.02 25.86 43.27
C ALA A 84 -10.63 25.18 44.51
N ALA A 85 -9.86 25.14 45.60
CA ALA A 85 -10.40 25.02 46.97
C ALA A 85 -9.35 25.49 47.99
N ALA A 86 -9.00 26.77 47.95
CA ALA A 86 -8.40 27.46 49.09
C ALA A 86 -9.49 28.33 49.73
N GLY A 87 -10.27 27.71 50.61
CA GLY A 87 -11.30 28.37 51.41
C GLY A 87 -10.90 28.34 52.88
N THR A 88 -10.35 29.44 53.34
CA THR A 88 -10.08 29.77 54.74
C THR A 88 -11.36 29.66 55.57
N LYS A 89 -11.33 28.92 56.68
CA LYS A 89 -12.31 29.07 57.76
C LYS A 89 -11.63 29.70 58.96
N LYS A 90 -12.18 30.84 59.36
CA LYS A 90 -11.98 31.51 60.64
C LYS A 90 -13.07 31.03 61.60
#